data_AF-A0A540X8W2-F1
#
_entry.id   AF-A0A540X8W2-F1
#
_cell.length_a   1.000
_cell.length_b   1.000
_cell.length_c   1.000
_cell.angle_alpha   90.00
_cell.angle_beta   90.00
_cell.angle_gamma   90.00
#
_symmetry.space_group_name_H-M   'P 1'
#
loop_
_entity.id
_entity.type
_entity.pdbx_description
1 polymer ?
#
loop_
_entity_poly.entity_id
_entity_poly.type
_entity_poly.pdbx_seq_one_letter_code
_entity_poly.pdbx_strand_id
1 'polypeptide(L)'
;MGLRQALEKLNAAVDDLVTLEVITYTGQVKHVIQNDSKGNPAINWDSLTQSALPKTVNGVTTEAVIKLVAATQIKFDGDTKLFQTDEQDIPRLQELLDVHRKSVETSLAARKAVVDFFADTLKEIVSKT
;
A
#
# COMPACT_ATOMS: atom_id res chain seq x y z
N MET A 1 -20.24 15.04 -25.06
CA MET A 1 -20.09 13.89 -24.15
C MET A 1 -18.77 13.97 -23.38
N GLY A 2 -18.54 15.02 -22.57
CA GLY A 2 -17.23 15.26 -21.93
C GLY A 2 -17.30 15.26 -20.41
N LEU A 3 -18.23 16.03 -19.84
CA LEU A 3 -18.33 16.24 -18.40
C LEU A 3 -18.80 14.99 -17.64
N ARG A 4 -19.82 14.29 -18.16
CA ARG A 4 -20.42 13.13 -17.48
C ARG A 4 -19.44 11.96 -17.32
N GLN A 5 -18.61 11.72 -18.34
CA GLN A 5 -17.62 10.66 -18.35
C GLN A 5 -16.37 11.02 -17.51
N ALA A 6 -16.02 12.31 -17.44
CA ALA A 6 -15.00 12.82 -16.53
C ALA A 6 -15.43 12.69 -15.06
N LEU A 7 -16.71 12.98 -14.76
CA LEU A 7 -17.29 12.81 -13.42
C LEU A 7 -17.38 11.33 -13.00
N GLU A 8 -17.73 10.43 -13.92
CA GLU A 8 -17.73 8.99 -13.65
C GLU A 8 -16.33 8.44 -13.35
N LYS A 9 -15.31 8.88 -14.10
CA LYS A 9 -13.91 8.53 -13.83
C LYS A 9 -13.39 9.16 -12.53
N LEU A 10 -13.85 10.36 -12.21
CA LEU A 10 -13.52 11.02 -10.94
C LEU A 10 -14.12 10.23 -9.77
N ASN A 11 -15.39 9.85 -9.81
CA ASN A 11 -16.01 9.06 -8.73
C ASN A 11 -15.27 7.74 -8.51
N ALA A 12 -14.94 7.01 -9.57
CA ALA A 12 -14.18 5.77 -9.45
C ALA A 12 -12.76 5.97 -8.88
N ALA A 13 -12.07 7.05 -9.27
CA ALA A 13 -10.76 7.39 -8.73
C ALA A 13 -10.84 7.90 -7.28
N VAL A 14 -11.90 8.62 -6.94
CA VAL A 14 -12.17 9.14 -5.59
C VAL A 14 -12.38 7.99 -4.63
N ASP A 15 -13.15 6.96 -4.99
CA ASP A 15 -13.39 5.76 -4.17
C ASP A 15 -12.07 5.07 -3.76
N ASP A 16 -11.12 4.90 -4.70
CA ASP A 16 -9.78 4.35 -4.40
C ASP A 16 -8.90 5.32 -3.58
N LEU A 17 -9.15 6.62 -3.70
CA LEU A 17 -8.50 7.68 -2.91
C LEU A 17 -9.06 7.79 -1.48
N VAL A 18 -10.20 7.15 -1.16
CA VAL A 18 -10.87 7.34 0.14
C VAL A 18 -10.06 6.79 1.31
N THR A 19 -9.32 5.69 1.13
CA THR A 19 -8.58 5.06 2.25
C THR A 19 -7.13 4.89 1.90
N LEU A 20 -6.23 5.51 2.66
CA LEU A 20 -4.79 5.29 2.60
C LEU A 20 -4.43 4.27 3.67
N GLU A 21 -3.82 3.17 3.24
CA GLU A 21 -3.28 2.18 4.14
C GLU A 21 -1.82 1.93 3.78
N VAL A 22 -0.95 2.14 4.75
CA VAL A 22 0.48 1.84 4.66
C VAL A 22 0.77 0.86 5.77
N ILE A 23 1.31 -0.31 5.41
CA ILE A 23 1.71 -1.33 6.37
C ILE A 23 3.16 -1.69 6.10
N THR A 24 3.99 -1.62 7.12
CA THR A 24 5.40 -1.98 7.04
C THR A 24 5.64 -3.24 7.86
N TYR A 25 6.14 -4.24 7.17
CA TYR A 25 6.52 -5.53 7.73
C TYR A 25 8.04 -5.71 7.70
N THR A 26 8.56 -6.53 8.59
CA THR A 26 9.96 -6.99 8.60
C THR A 26 10.02 -8.47 8.89
N GLY A 27 10.99 -9.20 8.35
CA GLY A 27 11.05 -10.65 8.57
C GLY A 27 11.87 -11.39 7.54
N GLN A 28 11.89 -12.73 7.65
CA GLN A 28 12.58 -13.60 6.71
C GLN A 28 11.62 -14.12 5.64
N VAL A 29 11.80 -13.65 4.41
CA VAL A 29 11.03 -14.11 3.24
C VAL A 29 11.79 -15.25 2.56
N LYS A 30 11.51 -16.50 2.92
CA LYS A 30 12.28 -17.67 2.44
C LYS A 30 11.83 -18.28 1.11
N HIS A 31 10.61 -18.04 0.63
CA HIS A 31 10.00 -18.89 -0.42
C HIS A 31 9.20 -18.17 -1.53
N VAL A 32 9.50 -16.91 -1.85
CA VAL A 32 8.55 -16.07 -2.64
C VAL A 32 9.02 -15.69 -4.04
N ILE A 33 10.15 -16.25 -4.48
CA ILE A 33 10.59 -16.14 -5.87
C ILE A 33 10.04 -17.34 -6.64
N GLN A 34 8.97 -17.12 -7.41
CA GLN A 34 8.42 -18.08 -8.36
C GLN A 34 8.78 -17.63 -9.78
N ASN A 35 8.93 -18.55 -10.71
CA ASN A 35 9.13 -18.16 -12.10
C ASN A 35 7.81 -17.61 -12.66
N ASP A 36 7.88 -16.47 -13.36
CA ASP A 36 6.77 -15.92 -14.12
C ASP A 36 6.40 -16.87 -15.28
N SER A 37 5.34 -16.53 -16.02
CA SER A 37 4.89 -17.29 -17.19
C SER A 37 5.90 -17.37 -18.34
N LYS A 38 7.04 -16.66 -18.23
CA LYS A 38 8.17 -16.64 -19.18
C LYS A 38 9.43 -17.29 -18.59
N GLY A 39 9.37 -17.86 -17.39
CA GLY A 39 10.49 -18.54 -16.75
C GLY A 39 11.44 -17.62 -15.96
N ASN A 40 11.12 -16.33 -15.77
CA ASN A 40 11.96 -15.41 -15.02
C ASN A 40 11.61 -15.41 -13.53
N PRO A 41 12.61 -15.32 -12.63
CA PRO A 41 12.34 -15.19 -11.20
C PRO A 41 11.53 -13.92 -10.91
N ALA A 42 10.34 -14.09 -10.35
CA ALA A 42 9.42 -13.03 -10.00
C ALA A 42 8.94 -13.18 -8.55
N ILE A 43 8.76 -12.05 -7.87
CA ILE A 43 8.21 -12.02 -6.52
C ILE A 43 6.69 -12.06 -6.63
N ASN A 44 6.08 -13.05 -6.00
CA ASN A 44 4.62 -13.12 -5.88
C ASN A 44 4.15 -12.29 -4.66
N TRP A 45 3.86 -11.01 -4.90
CA TRP A 45 3.50 -10.04 -3.86
C TRP A 45 2.23 -10.41 -3.08
N ASP A 46 1.22 -10.96 -3.73
CA ASP A 46 -0.04 -11.38 -3.09
C ASP A 46 0.18 -12.54 -2.11
N SER A 47 1.14 -13.41 -2.42
CA SER A 47 1.49 -14.54 -1.57
C SER A 47 2.41 -14.18 -0.39
N LEU A 48 3.09 -13.02 -0.40
CA LEU A 48 4.02 -12.64 0.66
C LEU A 48 3.35 -12.58 2.03
N THR A 49 2.15 -11.99 2.08
CA THR A 49 1.37 -11.80 3.31
C THR A 49 0.60 -13.07 3.68
N GLN A 50 0.15 -13.86 2.70
CA GLN A 50 -0.52 -15.14 2.95
C GLN A 50 0.44 -16.26 3.39
N SER A 51 1.72 -16.17 3.02
CA SER A 51 2.77 -17.12 3.42
C SER A 51 3.30 -16.87 4.83
N ALA A 52 2.92 -15.76 5.46
CA ALA A 52 3.19 -15.47 6.88
C ALA A 52 2.29 -16.29 7.83
N LEU A 53 1.23 -16.90 7.30
CA LEU A 53 0.44 -17.89 8.03
C LEU A 53 1.16 -19.25 7.93
N PRO A 54 1.27 -20.01 9.03
CA PRO A 54 1.91 -21.32 8.98
C PRO A 54 1.21 -22.20 7.95
N LYS A 55 1.92 -22.55 6.87
CA LYS A 55 1.49 -23.54 5.88
C LYS A 55 2.29 -24.81 6.09
N THR A 56 1.59 -25.90 6.40
CA THR A 56 2.17 -27.24 6.41
C THR A 56 2.18 -27.77 4.99
N VAL A 57 3.37 -27.98 4.43
CA VAL A 57 3.55 -28.69 3.15
C VAL A 57 4.37 -29.94 3.43
N ASN A 58 3.81 -31.12 3.13
CA ASN A 58 4.47 -32.43 3.33
C ASN A 58 4.97 -32.67 4.77
N GLY A 59 4.23 -32.20 5.80
CA GLY A 59 4.61 -32.38 7.20
C GLY A 59 5.70 -31.43 7.69
N VAL A 60 6.17 -30.49 6.86
CA VAL A 60 7.11 -29.44 7.24
C VAL A 60 6.35 -28.12 7.35
N THR A 61 6.31 -27.53 8.54
CA THR A 61 5.77 -26.18 8.77
C THR A 61 6.87 -25.17 8.41
N THR A 62 6.72 -24.47 7.31
CA THR A 62 7.57 -23.30 7.01
C THR A 62 6.94 -22.07 7.67
N GLU A 63 7.45 -21.70 8.84
CA GLU A 63 7.12 -20.44 9.51
C GLU A 63 7.92 -19.32 8.84
N ALA A 64 7.28 -18.54 7.96
CA ALA A 64 7.81 -17.23 7.60
C ALA A 64 7.47 -16.27 8.74
N VAL A 65 8.43 -15.98 9.62
CA VAL A 65 8.25 -15.02 10.70
C VAL A 65 8.27 -13.62 10.11
N ILE A 66 7.09 -13.06 9.88
CA ILE A 66 6.89 -11.66 9.51
C ILE A 66 6.36 -10.92 10.74
N LYS A 67 7.09 -9.88 11.14
CA LYS A 67 6.73 -8.97 12.22
C LYS A 67 6.15 -7.69 11.65
N LEU A 68 5.08 -7.20 12.25
CA LEU A 68 4.54 -5.87 11.94
C LEU A 68 5.44 -4.82 12.60
N VAL A 69 5.86 -3.80 11.84
CA VAL A 69 6.62 -2.67 12.37
C VAL A 69 5.71 -1.50 12.67
N ALA A 70 4.93 -1.11 11.66
CA ALA A 70 3.97 -0.02 11.76
C ALA A 70 2.85 -0.19 10.73
N ALA A 71 1.66 0.27 11.10
CA ALA A 71 0.52 0.38 10.20
C ALA A 71 -0.13 1.76 10.37
N THR A 72 -0.34 2.46 9.27
CA THR A 72 -1.05 3.73 9.23
C THR A 72 -2.23 3.58 8.29
N GLN A 73 -3.44 3.83 8.81
CA GLN A 73 -4.64 3.96 8.01
C GLN A 73 -5.17 5.38 8.16
N ILE A 74 -5.34 6.09 7.05
CA ILE A 74 -5.95 7.42 6.99
C ILE A 74 -7.17 7.30 6.09
N LYS A 75 -8.34 7.54 6.66
CA LYS A 75 -9.58 7.66 5.91
C LYS A 75 -9.77 9.08 5.40
N PHE A 76 -10.63 9.22 4.40
CA PHE A 76 -10.94 10.49 3.75
C PHE A 76 -11.56 11.53 4.71
N ASP A 77 -12.31 11.08 5.70
CA ASP A 77 -12.89 11.92 6.75
C ASP A 77 -11.85 12.44 7.76
N GLY A 78 -10.58 12.03 7.62
CA GLY A 78 -9.48 12.40 8.49
C GLY A 78 -9.26 11.42 9.64
N ASP A 79 -10.11 10.41 9.80
CA ASP A 79 -9.90 9.36 10.80
C ASP A 79 -8.58 8.65 10.54
N THR A 80 -7.69 8.73 11.52
CA THR A 80 -6.36 8.12 11.43
C THR A 80 -6.22 7.04 12.49
N LYS A 81 -5.84 5.83 12.05
CA LYS A 81 -5.39 4.76 12.93
C LYS A 81 -3.90 4.56 12.73
N LEU A 82 -3.16 4.63 13.82
CA LEU A 82 -1.72 4.39 13.83
C LEU A 82 -1.43 3.24 14.78
N PHE A 83 -0.73 2.24 14.27
CA PHE A 83 -0.16 1.16 15.05
C PHE A 83 1.34 1.18 14.86
N GLN A 84 2.05 0.99 15.96
CA GLN A 84 3.48 0.77 15.97
C GLN A 84 3.76 -0.42 16.88
N THR A 85 4.72 -1.25 16.49
CA THR A 85 5.20 -2.33 17.33
C THR A 85 5.86 -1.80 18.59
N ASP A 86 5.65 -2.50 19.70
CA ASP A 86 6.37 -2.35 20.96
C ASP A 86 7.54 -3.34 21.09
N GLU A 87 7.73 -4.22 20.10
CA GLU A 87 8.83 -5.19 20.05
C GLU A 87 10.18 -4.49 19.95
N GLN A 88 11.07 -4.75 20.91
CA GLN A 88 12.41 -4.17 20.96
C GLN A 88 13.47 -5.01 20.21
N ASP A 89 13.13 -6.23 19.83
CA ASP A 89 14.04 -7.18 19.18
C ASP A 89 14.07 -7.04 17.64
N ILE A 90 13.43 -6.00 17.09
CA ILE A 90 13.45 -5.72 15.65
C ILE A 90 14.74 -4.99 15.27
N PRO A 91 15.64 -5.61 14.48
CA PRO A 91 16.85 -4.94 14.01
C PRO A 91 16.48 -3.75 13.13
N ARG A 92 17.21 -2.64 13.28
CA ARG A 92 17.02 -1.41 12.48
C ARG A 92 15.59 -0.83 12.58
N LEU A 93 14.92 -1.01 13.73
CA LEU A 93 13.57 -0.52 13.96
C LEU A 93 13.39 0.95 13.57
N GLN A 94 14.33 1.83 13.96
CA GLN A 94 14.24 3.25 13.64
C GLN A 94 14.26 3.53 12.13
N GLU A 95 15.12 2.84 11.38
CA GLU A 95 15.19 2.99 9.93
C GLU A 95 13.89 2.51 9.26
N LEU A 96 13.29 1.42 9.77
CA LEU A 96 12.03 0.89 9.28
C LEU A 96 10.86 1.85 9.57
N LEU A 97 10.86 2.51 10.73
CA LEU A 97 9.90 3.55 11.06
C LEU A 97 10.07 4.79 10.18
N ASP A 98 11.30 5.18 9.86
CA ASP A 98 11.57 6.29 8.94
C ASP A 98 11.12 5.96 7.51
N VAL A 99 11.34 4.73 7.05
CA VAL A 99 10.80 4.24 5.77
C VAL A 99 9.29 4.26 5.77
N HIS A 100 8.65 3.82 6.87
CA HIS A 100 7.19 3.87 7.00
C HIS A 100 6.66 5.30 6.89
N ARG A 101 7.24 6.24 7.65
CA ARG A 101 6.86 7.66 7.62
C ARG A 101 7.00 8.26 6.22
N LYS A 102 8.15 8.05 5.57
CA LYS A 102 8.37 8.51 4.19
C LYS A 102 7.37 7.89 3.21
N SER A 103 6.99 6.63 3.43
CA SER A 103 5.97 5.96 2.59
C SER A 103 4.60 6.62 2.77
N VAL A 104 4.18 6.90 4.01
CA VAL A 104 2.94 7.64 4.30
C VAL A 104 2.96 9.03 3.65
N GLU A 105 4.03 9.79 3.83
CA GLU A 105 4.19 11.13 3.24
C GLU A 105 4.14 11.09 1.71
N THR A 106 4.85 10.15 1.09
CA THR A 106 4.88 9.98 -0.37
C THR A 106 3.50 9.59 -0.90
N SER A 107 2.79 8.70 -0.22
CA SER A 107 1.44 8.29 -0.60
C SER A 107 0.43 9.44 -0.48
N LEU A 108 0.53 10.26 0.57
CA LEU A 108 -0.27 11.48 0.71
C LEU A 108 0.02 12.48 -0.41
N ALA A 109 1.30 12.71 -0.73
CA ALA A 109 1.70 13.60 -1.81
C ALA A 109 1.22 13.11 -3.18
N ALA A 110 1.32 11.82 -3.47
CA ALA A 110 0.81 11.22 -4.70
C ALA A 110 -0.71 11.38 -4.83
N ARG A 111 -1.45 11.16 -3.75
CA ARG A 111 -2.90 11.37 -3.70
C ARG A 111 -3.28 12.82 -3.97
N LYS A 112 -2.59 13.75 -3.31
CA LYS A 112 -2.79 15.18 -3.54
C LYS A 112 -2.54 15.54 -5.02
N ALA A 113 -1.47 15.04 -5.62
CA ALA A 113 -1.17 15.29 -7.03
C ALA A 113 -2.27 14.79 -7.97
N VAL A 114 -2.87 13.62 -7.68
CA VAL A 114 -4.01 13.11 -8.45
C VAL A 114 -5.23 14.01 -8.30
N VAL A 115 -5.57 14.42 -7.08
CA VAL A 115 -6.70 15.34 -6.82
C VAL A 115 -6.49 16.69 -7.51
N ASP A 116 -5.29 17.26 -7.40
CA ASP A 116 -4.93 18.54 -8.02
C ASP A 116 -5.03 18.45 -9.56
N PHE A 117 -4.54 17.36 -10.16
CA PHE A 117 -4.65 17.11 -11.60
C PHE A 117 -6.12 17.09 -12.08
N PHE A 118 -7.01 16.43 -11.34
CA PHE A 118 -8.43 16.42 -11.68
C PHE A 118 -9.09 17.78 -11.45
N ALA A 119 -8.76 18.46 -10.36
CA ALA A 119 -9.28 19.79 -10.07
C ALA A 119 -8.92 20.79 -11.17
N ASP A 120 -7.68 20.75 -11.65
CA ASP A 120 -7.22 21.62 -12.74
C ASP A 120 -7.88 21.27 -14.07
N THR A 121 -8.03 19.97 -14.38
CA THR A 121 -8.78 19.53 -15.56
C THR A 121 -10.24 20.02 -15.54
N LEU A 122 -10.91 19.98 -14.39
CA LEU A 122 -12.28 20.47 -14.24
C LEU A 122 -12.36 22.00 -14.39
N LYS A 123 -11.43 22.75 -13.78
CA LYS A 123 -11.36 24.21 -13.95
C LYS A 123 -11.21 24.59 -15.42
N GLU A 124 -10.35 23.89 -16.16
CA GLU A 124 -10.15 24.16 -17.59
C GLU A 124 -11.43 23.93 -18.40
N ILE A 125 -12.15 22.84 -18.15
CA ILE A 125 -13.42 22.52 -18.83
C ILE A 125 -14.50 23.57 -18.51
N VAL A 126 -14.63 23.97 -17.24
CA VAL A 126 -15.61 24.98 -16.81
C VAL A 126 -15.27 26.35 -17.39
N SER A 127 -13.99 26.73 -17.46
CA SER A 127 -13.57 28.02 -18.02
C SER A 127 -13.77 28.17 -19.53
N LYS A 128 -13.92 27.04 -20.25
CA LYS A 128 -14.16 26.98 -21.70
C LYS A 128 -15.65 26.88 -22.08
N THR A 129 -16.53 26.76 -21.09
CA THR A 129 -18.00 26.68 -21.27
C THR A 129 -18.64 27.99 -20.85
#